data_AF-F3YCF1-F1
#
_entry.id   AF-F3YCF1-F1
#
_cell.length_a   1.000
_cell.length_b   1.000
_cell.length_c   1.000
_cell.angle_alpha   90.00
_cell.angle_beta   90.00
_cell.angle_gamma   90.00
#
_symmetry.space_group_name_H-M   'P 1'
#
loop_
_entity.id
_entity.type
_entity.pdbx_description
1 polymer ?
#
loop_
_entity_poly.entity_id
_entity_poly.type
_entity_poly.pdbx_seq_one_letter_code
_entity_poly.pdbx_strand_id
1 'polypeptide(L)'
;MELIVNGFACKIKNQLIEITFSSKVRATSLLYKGKEMIDVKNSPKEGNSFYCDYFDGQLHGVTPTELKVIENNNNWIHIAYIDDKTPVNLEYHLLVKNNDPAIYGYVIASTKDVGHEIGQFRTVYRVNRTLFPIAYNHERQGLQPS
;
A
#
# COMPACT_ATOMS: atom_id res chain seq x y z
N MET A 1 -3.88 19.10 -5.31
CA MET A 1 -3.62 17.65 -5.42
C MET A 1 -2.61 17.45 -6.51
N GLU A 2 -1.72 16.47 -6.38
CA GLU A 2 -0.72 16.16 -7.41
C GLU A 2 -0.56 14.65 -7.50
N LEU A 3 -0.62 14.14 -8.74
CA LEU A 3 -0.34 12.76 -9.10
C LEU A 3 0.75 12.75 -10.16
N ILE A 4 1.87 12.09 -9.89
CA ILE A 4 2.91 11.79 -10.87
C ILE A 4 2.95 10.28 -11.06
N VAL A 5 2.94 9.81 -12.31
CA VAL A 5 3.02 8.39 -12.67
C VAL A 5 4.19 8.16 -13.62
N ASN A 6 4.99 7.12 -13.38
CA ASN A 6 6.07 6.68 -14.26
C ASN A 6 6.12 5.14 -14.28
N GLY A 7 5.54 4.55 -15.33
CA GLY A 7 5.26 3.11 -15.35
C GLY A 7 4.33 2.74 -14.19
N PHE A 8 4.74 1.78 -13.36
CA PHE A 8 4.01 1.40 -12.13
C PHE A 8 4.46 2.18 -10.88
N ALA A 9 5.45 3.06 -10.98
CA ALA A 9 5.80 3.95 -9.89
C ALA A 9 4.85 5.15 -9.89
N CYS A 10 4.47 5.64 -8.70
CA CYS A 10 3.68 6.86 -8.60
C CYS A 10 4.01 7.68 -7.34
N LYS A 11 3.68 8.97 -7.40
CA LYS A 11 3.66 9.87 -6.25
C LYS A 11 2.28 10.52 -6.15
N ILE A 12 1.68 10.47 -4.98
CA ILE A 12 0.39 11.11 -4.66
C ILE A 12 0.64 12.14 -3.57
N LYS A 13 0.15 13.36 -3.75
CA LYS A 13 0.33 14.45 -2.80
C LYS A 13 -0.93 15.28 -2.61
N ASN A 14 -1.23 15.58 -1.34
CA ASN A 14 -2.17 16.62 -0.93
C ASN A 14 -1.46 17.65 -0.04
N GLN A 15 -2.21 18.52 0.64
CA GLN A 15 -1.63 19.56 1.49
C GLN A 15 -0.93 19.03 2.77
N LEU A 16 -1.23 17.81 3.19
CA LEU A 16 -0.83 17.24 4.48
C LEU A 16 0.11 16.04 4.34
N ILE A 17 -0.03 15.26 3.27
CA ILE A 17 0.72 14.04 3.01
C ILE A 17 1.27 13.99 1.58
N GLU A 18 2.41 13.32 1.44
CA GLU A 18 3.01 12.92 0.17
C GLU A 18 3.44 11.45 0.28
N ILE A 19 2.87 10.57 -0.54
CA ILE A 19 3.24 9.16 -0.59
C ILE A 19 3.83 8.81 -1.95
N THR A 20 4.93 8.06 -1.93
CA THR A 20 5.60 7.57 -3.14
C THR A 20 5.62 6.05 -3.16
N PHE A 21 5.21 5.46 -4.28
CA PHE A 21 5.29 4.03 -4.55
C PHE A 21 6.32 3.74 -5.64
N SER A 22 7.12 2.69 -5.41
CA SER A 22 7.99 2.10 -6.43
C SER A 22 7.21 1.29 -7.46
N SER A 23 7.86 0.93 -8.57
CA SER A 23 7.29 0.06 -9.61
C SER A 23 6.92 -1.35 -9.13
N LYS A 24 7.38 -1.76 -7.94
CA LYS A 24 7.01 -3.03 -7.29
C LYS A 24 5.77 -2.92 -6.40
N VAL A 25 5.00 -1.82 -6.51
CA VAL A 25 3.80 -1.56 -5.69
C VAL A 25 4.11 -1.61 -4.20
N ARG A 26 5.17 -0.89 -3.82
CA ARG A 26 5.59 -0.73 -2.43
C ARG A 26 5.89 0.74 -2.16
N ALA A 27 5.38 1.27 -1.05
CA ALA A 27 5.69 2.64 -0.61
C ALA A 27 7.15 2.78 -0.19
N THR A 28 7.81 3.78 -0.79
CA THR A 28 9.21 4.17 -0.55
C THR A 28 9.34 5.47 0.22
N SER A 29 8.25 6.23 0.38
CA SER A 29 8.21 7.42 1.25
C SER A 29 6.76 7.71 1.64
N LEU A 30 6.56 8.15 2.88
CA LEU A 30 5.32 8.75 3.35
C LEU A 30 5.67 9.97 4.20
N LEU A 31 5.60 11.15 3.60
CA LEU A 31 5.75 12.40 4.33
C LEU A 31 4.40 12.78 4.93
N TYR A 32 4.37 13.05 6.24
CA TYR A 32 3.27 13.77 6.90
C TYR A 32 3.81 15.09 7.43
N LYS A 33 3.28 16.22 6.92
CA LYS A 33 3.76 17.57 7.22
C LYS A 33 5.29 17.72 7.10
N GLY A 34 5.86 17.11 6.05
CA GLY A 34 7.30 17.15 5.76
C GLY A 34 8.18 16.20 6.59
N LYS A 35 7.60 15.42 7.53
CA LYS A 35 8.32 14.41 8.30
C LYS A 35 8.12 13.03 7.69
N GLU A 36 9.20 12.29 7.48
CA GLU A 36 9.16 10.93 6.95
C GLU A 36 8.61 9.94 7.99
N MET A 37 7.57 9.21 7.62
CA MET A 37 6.83 8.29 8.48
C MET A 37 7.25 6.84 8.29
N ILE A 38 7.95 6.49 7.20
CA ILE A 38 8.46 5.13 6.97
C ILE A 38 9.98 5.08 7.03
N ASP A 39 10.52 4.03 7.65
CA ASP A 39 11.97 3.81 7.69
C ASP A 39 12.37 2.71 6.71
N VAL A 40 12.74 3.14 5.50
CA VAL A 40 13.11 2.24 4.41
C VAL A 40 14.48 1.60 4.65
N LYS A 41 15.38 2.28 5.38
CA LYS A 41 16.78 1.86 5.57
C LYS A 41 16.91 0.81 6.65
N ASN A 42 16.09 0.89 7.70
CA ASN A 42 16.12 -0.05 8.82
C ASN A 42 15.04 -1.14 8.72
N SER A 43 14.43 -1.35 7.55
CA SER A 43 13.46 -2.43 7.37
C SER A 43 14.17 -3.77 7.18
N PRO A 44 13.93 -4.80 8.03
CA PRO A 44 14.69 -6.06 8.05
C PRO A 44 14.49 -6.97 6.82
N LYS A 45 13.63 -6.59 5.87
CA LYS A 45 13.50 -7.25 4.57
C LYS A 45 13.65 -6.20 3.48
N GLU A 46 14.47 -6.50 2.47
CA GLU A 46 14.52 -5.69 1.25
C GLU A 46 13.10 -5.48 0.71
N GLY A 47 12.65 -4.22 0.69
CA GLY A 47 11.44 -3.82 -0.03
C GLY A 47 10.22 -3.50 0.85
N ASN A 48 10.23 -2.27 1.37
CA ASN A 48 9.20 -1.22 1.19
C ASN A 48 7.76 -1.51 1.64
N SER A 49 7.16 -0.52 2.30
CA SER A 49 5.92 -0.60 3.07
C SER A 49 4.65 -0.52 2.19
N PHE A 50 3.46 -0.51 2.79
CA PHE A 50 2.15 -0.29 2.15
C PHE A 50 1.93 -1.21 0.95
N TYR A 51 1.76 -2.49 1.23
CA TYR A 51 1.60 -3.48 0.18
C TYR A 51 0.58 -4.55 0.49
N CYS A 52 0.01 -5.13 -0.56
CA CYS A 52 -0.87 -6.28 -0.48
C CYS A 52 -0.12 -7.56 -0.90
N ASP A 53 -0.32 -8.62 -0.14
CA ASP A 53 0.12 -9.98 -0.47
C ASP A 53 -0.92 -11.02 0.00
N TYR A 54 -0.83 -12.21 -0.57
CA TYR A 54 -1.55 -13.38 -0.11
C TYR A 54 -0.65 -14.62 -0.08
N PHE A 55 -1.07 -15.64 0.66
CA PHE A 55 -0.40 -16.92 0.79
C PHE A 55 -1.38 -18.07 0.60
N ASP A 56 -1.07 -18.98 -0.32
CA ASP A 56 -1.84 -20.17 -0.70
C ASP A 56 -0.98 -21.45 -0.65
N GLY A 57 0.17 -21.39 0.04
CA GLY A 57 1.27 -22.35 -0.07
C GLY A 57 2.54 -21.71 -0.62
N GLN A 58 2.40 -20.62 -1.38
CA GLN A 58 3.47 -19.72 -1.78
C GLN A 58 3.11 -18.26 -1.48
N LEU A 59 4.10 -17.38 -1.31
CA LEU A 59 3.86 -15.96 -1.05
C LEU A 59 3.70 -15.21 -2.37
N HIS A 60 2.55 -14.58 -2.57
CA HIS A 60 2.23 -13.80 -3.75
C HIS A 60 2.04 -12.33 -3.38
N GLY A 61 2.90 -11.45 -3.92
CA GLY A 61 2.68 -10.01 -3.87
C GLY A 61 2.05 -9.50 -5.15
N VAL A 62 1.39 -8.34 -5.09
CA VAL A 62 0.87 -7.65 -6.29
C VAL A 62 1.98 -7.47 -7.32
N THR A 63 1.79 -8.07 -8.50
CA THR A 63 2.65 -7.93 -9.67
C THR A 63 1.86 -7.19 -10.74
N PRO A 64 1.93 -5.84 -10.77
CA PRO A 64 1.00 -5.04 -11.55
C PRO A 64 1.20 -5.28 -13.04
N THR A 65 0.11 -5.48 -13.76
CA THR A 65 0.02 -5.43 -15.21
C THR A 65 -0.51 -4.09 -15.68
N GLU A 66 -1.30 -3.42 -14.84
CA GLU A 66 -1.83 -2.07 -15.09
C GLU A 66 -1.73 -1.21 -13.81
N LEU A 67 -1.44 0.08 -14.00
CA LEU A 67 -1.74 1.11 -13.01
C LEU A 67 -2.83 2.01 -13.59
N LYS A 68 -4.04 1.86 -13.08
CA LYS A 68 -5.22 2.60 -13.52
C LYS A 68 -5.39 3.87 -12.68
N VAL A 69 -5.48 5.01 -13.34
CA VAL A 69 -5.93 6.26 -12.70
C VAL A 69 -7.44 6.33 -12.83
N ILE A 70 -8.15 6.07 -11.74
CA ILE A 70 -9.62 6.06 -11.72
C ILE A 70 -10.14 7.49 -11.62
N GLU A 71 -9.56 8.28 -10.71
CA GLU A 71 -9.86 9.70 -10.58
C GLU A 71 -8.59 10.51 -10.24
N ASN A 72 -8.48 11.70 -10.81
CA ASN A 72 -7.42 12.65 -10.51
C ASN A 72 -7.97 14.07 -10.65
N ASN A 73 -8.38 14.66 -9.54
CA ASN A 73 -8.94 16.01 -9.50
C ASN A 73 -8.53 16.74 -8.22
N ASN A 74 -9.04 17.96 -8.03
CA ASN A 74 -8.68 18.79 -6.87
C ASN A 74 -9.23 18.29 -5.53
N ASN A 75 -10.18 17.36 -5.54
CA ASN A 75 -10.84 16.83 -4.35
C ASN A 75 -10.25 15.49 -3.92
N TRP A 76 -9.90 14.62 -4.87
CA TRP A 76 -9.27 13.34 -4.57
C TRP A 76 -8.45 12.78 -5.74
N ILE A 77 -7.55 11.88 -5.40
CA ILE A 77 -6.79 11.03 -6.33
C ILE A 77 -7.13 9.59 -5.98
N HIS A 78 -7.58 8.80 -6.96
CA HIS A 78 -7.88 7.38 -6.85
C HIS A 78 -7.11 6.62 -7.92
N ILE A 79 -6.26 5.71 -7.50
CA ILE A 79 -5.54 4.79 -8.39
C ILE A 79 -5.83 3.34 -8.02
N ALA A 80 -5.59 2.43 -8.95
CA ALA A 80 -5.62 1.00 -8.72
C ALA A 80 -4.43 0.33 -9.41
N TYR A 81 -3.72 -0.52 -8.69
CA TYR A 81 -2.80 -1.49 -9.28
C TYR A 81 -3.56 -2.77 -9.58
N ILE A 82 -3.59 -3.17 -10.86
CA ILE A 82 -4.25 -4.39 -11.31
C ILE A 82 -3.18 -5.45 -11.53
N ASP A 83 -3.38 -6.63 -10.95
CA ASP A 83 -2.63 -7.85 -11.19
C ASP A 83 -3.63 -8.92 -11.66
N ASP A 84 -3.53 -9.29 -12.93
CA ASP A 84 -4.37 -10.28 -13.59
C ASP A 84 -3.57 -11.50 -14.09
N LYS A 85 -2.32 -11.65 -13.60
CA LYS A 85 -1.39 -12.72 -13.98
C LYS A 85 -1.17 -13.76 -12.90
N THR A 86 -1.58 -13.47 -11.67
CA THR A 86 -1.50 -14.40 -10.56
C THR A 86 -2.76 -15.28 -10.46
N PRO A 87 -2.70 -16.43 -9.75
CA PRO A 87 -3.89 -17.28 -9.54
C PRO A 87 -5.10 -16.57 -8.93
N VAL A 88 -4.83 -15.51 -8.16
CA VAL A 88 -5.84 -14.61 -7.61
C VAL A 88 -5.61 -13.24 -8.22
N ASN A 89 -6.55 -12.79 -9.07
CA ASN A 89 -6.52 -11.43 -9.60
C ASN A 89 -6.68 -10.44 -8.44
N LEU A 90 -5.86 -9.40 -8.41
CA LEU A 90 -5.87 -8.36 -7.38
C LEU A 90 -6.04 -6.98 -8.02
N GLU A 91 -6.96 -6.18 -7.47
CA GLU A 91 -7.02 -4.74 -7.70
C GLU A 91 -6.71 -4.04 -6.38
N TYR A 92 -5.50 -3.50 -6.23
CA TYR A 92 -5.10 -2.77 -5.04
C TYR A 92 -5.37 -1.28 -5.22
N HIS A 93 -6.44 -0.79 -4.59
CA HIS A 93 -6.90 0.59 -4.71
C HIS A 93 -6.33 1.47 -3.61
N LEU A 94 -5.96 2.69 -4.00
CA LEU A 94 -5.49 3.75 -3.11
C LEU A 94 -6.23 5.05 -3.45
N LEU A 95 -6.80 5.68 -2.42
CA LEU A 95 -7.54 6.92 -2.51
C LEU A 95 -6.98 7.93 -1.50
N VAL A 96 -6.67 9.13 -1.97
CA VAL A 96 -6.24 10.26 -1.14
C VAL A 96 -7.18 11.43 -1.40
N LYS A 97 -7.78 11.98 -0.34
CA LYS A 97 -8.63 13.17 -0.41
C LYS A 97 -7.81 14.43 -0.17
N ASN A 98 -8.25 15.55 -0.70
CA ASN A 98 -7.70 16.85 -0.35
C ASN A 98 -8.04 17.19 1.10
N ASN A 99 -7.15 17.89 1.79
CA ASN A 99 -7.30 18.32 3.19
C ASN A 99 -7.49 17.19 4.23
N ASP A 100 -7.12 15.96 3.88
CA ASP A 100 -7.24 14.80 4.77
C ASP A 100 -5.90 14.07 4.87
N PRO A 101 -5.31 13.87 6.06
CA PRO A 101 -4.02 13.20 6.21
C PRO A 101 -4.16 11.66 6.18
N ALA A 102 -5.06 11.14 5.35
CA ALA A 102 -5.38 9.73 5.26
C ALA A 102 -5.16 9.18 3.85
N ILE A 103 -4.73 7.92 3.81
CA ILE A 103 -4.72 7.09 2.60
C ILE A 103 -5.78 6.02 2.84
N TYR A 104 -6.85 6.10 2.06
CA TYR A 104 -7.87 5.07 2.04
C TYR A 104 -7.42 3.99 1.07
N GLY A 105 -7.67 2.73 1.41
CA GLY A 105 -7.33 1.62 0.56
C GLY A 105 -8.31 0.48 0.71
N TYR A 106 -8.54 -0.22 -0.39
CA TYR A 106 -9.28 -1.47 -0.42
C TYR A 106 -8.67 -2.36 -1.49
N VAL A 107 -8.96 -3.65 -1.41
CA VAL A 107 -8.48 -4.62 -2.40
C VAL A 107 -9.69 -5.39 -2.93
N ILE A 108 -9.79 -5.50 -4.25
CA ILE A 108 -10.69 -6.44 -4.89
C ILE A 108 -9.85 -7.67 -5.22
N ALA A 109 -10.27 -8.84 -4.73
CA ALA A 109 -9.62 -10.10 -5.02
C ALA A 109 -10.63 -11.03 -5.70
N SER A 110 -10.23 -11.69 -6.78
CA SER A 110 -11.08 -12.67 -7.47
C SER A 110 -10.23 -13.79 -8.04
N THR A 111 -10.81 -14.96 -8.23
CA THR A 111 -10.16 -16.07 -8.90
C THR A 111 -11.14 -16.78 -9.81
N LYS A 112 -10.62 -17.38 -10.89
CA LYS A 112 -11.39 -18.26 -11.77
C LYS A 112 -11.33 -19.73 -11.31
N ASP A 113 -10.42 -20.04 -10.41
CA ASP A 113 -10.20 -21.39 -9.89
C ASP A 113 -11.16 -21.65 -8.73
N VAL A 114 -12.21 -22.42 -9.02
CA VAL A 114 -13.25 -22.75 -8.04
C VAL A 114 -12.66 -23.69 -7.00
N GLY A 115 -12.59 -23.22 -5.75
CA GLY A 115 -12.01 -23.98 -4.64
C GLY A 115 -10.57 -23.60 -4.31
N HIS A 116 -10.02 -22.55 -4.94
CA HIS A 116 -8.72 -22.02 -4.55
C HIS A 116 -8.74 -21.55 -3.09
N GLU A 117 -7.84 -22.10 -2.27
CA GLU A 117 -7.74 -21.80 -0.85
C GLU A 117 -6.65 -20.77 -0.56
N ILE A 118 -6.99 -19.71 0.18
CA ILE A 118 -6.04 -18.72 0.66
C ILE A 118 -5.86 -18.93 2.18
N GLY A 119 -4.62 -19.20 2.60
CA GLY A 119 -4.27 -19.30 4.02
C GLY A 119 -4.09 -17.93 4.69
N GLN A 120 -3.64 -16.92 3.95
CA GLN A 120 -3.54 -15.54 4.45
C GLN A 120 -3.74 -14.54 3.32
N PHE A 121 -4.48 -13.47 3.61
CA PHE A 121 -4.58 -12.30 2.75
C PHE A 121 -4.36 -11.07 3.61
N ARG A 122 -3.43 -10.17 3.25
CA ARG A 122 -3.14 -9.01 4.08
C ARG A 122 -2.67 -7.80 3.28
N THR A 123 -2.95 -6.65 3.84
CA THR A 123 -2.24 -5.41 3.53
C THR A 123 -1.35 -5.05 4.71
N VAL A 124 -0.08 -4.71 4.43
CA VAL A 124 0.92 -4.46 5.46
C VAL A 124 1.42 -3.02 5.37
N TYR A 125 1.31 -2.32 6.51
CA TYR A 125 1.80 -0.96 6.69
C TYR A 125 2.93 -0.98 7.73
N ARG A 126 4.17 -0.95 7.25
CA ARG A 126 5.37 -0.72 8.08
C ARG A 126 5.64 0.77 8.20
N VAL A 127 5.70 1.25 9.43
CA VAL A 127 6.01 2.65 9.75
C VAL A 127 7.28 2.71 10.59
N ASN A 128 7.86 3.90 10.69
CA ASN A 128 9.05 4.15 11.49
C ASN A 128 8.74 3.85 12.97
N ARG A 129 9.32 2.76 13.50
CA ARG A 129 9.08 2.31 14.87
C ARG A 129 9.58 3.29 15.93
N THR A 130 10.55 4.15 15.63
CA THR A 130 10.96 5.22 16.55
C THR A 130 9.86 6.26 16.71
N LEU A 131 9.06 6.49 15.66
CA LEU A 131 7.90 7.40 15.70
C LEU A 131 6.64 6.71 16.24
N PHE A 132 6.48 5.41 15.95
CA PHE A 132 5.34 4.59 16.34
C PHE A 132 5.79 3.37 17.17
N PRO A 133 6.30 3.59 18.40
CA PRO A 133 6.91 2.51 19.18
C PRO A 133 5.89 1.50 19.72
N ILE A 134 4.64 1.91 19.89
CA ILE A 134 3.59 1.10 20.49
C ILE A 134 2.54 0.74 19.43
N ALA A 135 2.25 -0.55 19.35
CA ALA A 135 1.10 -1.10 18.64
C ALA A 135 -0.08 -1.20 19.61
N TYR A 136 -1.28 -0.90 19.14
CA TYR A 136 -2.52 -1.08 19.87
C TYR A 136 -3.49 -1.85 18.98
N ASN A 137 -4.22 -2.80 19.58
CA ASN A 137 -5.47 -3.32 19.03
C ASN A 137 -6.55 -3.25 20.15
N HIS A 138 -7.75 -3.75 19.89
CA HIS A 138 -8.84 -3.68 20.87
C HIS A 138 -8.62 -4.57 22.12
N GLU A 139 -7.60 -5.43 22.12
CA GLU A 139 -7.31 -6.39 23.20
C GLU A 139 -5.94 -6.16 23.88
N ARG A 140 -4.97 -5.61 23.17
CA ARG A 140 -3.55 -5.63 23.51
C ARG A 140 -2.87 -4.33 23.10
N GLN A 141 -1.88 -3.96 23.89
CA GLN A 141 -0.91 -2.93 23.57
C GLN A 141 0.49 -3.45 23.85
N GLY A 142 1.49 -3.00 23.08
CA GLY A 142 2.86 -3.41 23.30
C GLY A 142 3.82 -2.80 22.30
N LEU A 143 5.12 -3.01 22.53
CA LEU A 143 6.13 -2.59 21.58
C LEU A 143 5.91 -3.29 20.23
N GLN A 144 6.06 -2.54 19.14
CA GLN A 144 6.13 -3.13 17.80
C GLN A 144 7.25 -4.18 17.76
N PRO A 145 7.07 -5.32 17.06
CA PRO A 145 8.11 -6.32 16.87
C PRO A 145 9.40 -5.72 16.29
N SER A 146 10.56 -6.30 16.63
CA SER A 146 11.88 -6.00 16.04
C SER A 146 12.11 -6.77 14.77
#